data_AF-A0A7J2S7X0-F1
#
_entry.id   AF-A0A7J2S7X0-F1
#
_cell.length_a   1.000
_cell.length_b   1.000
_cell.length_c   1.000
_cell.angle_alpha   90.00
_cell.angle_beta   90.00
_cell.angle_gamma   90.00
#
_symmetry.space_group_name_H-M   'P 1'
#
loop_
_entity.id
_entity.type
_entity.pdbx_description
1 polymer ?
#
loop_
_entity_poly.entity_id
_entity_poly.type
_entity_poly.pdbx_seq_one_letter_code
_entity_poly.pdbx_strand_id
1 'polypeptide(L)' 'MKNKTYPLGGIVIIDKVEKEFGLFPKIFGGIGGNMKDFIPLVKVHVNNRLTHSVATHQILKTYPIEAMNKLGVKE' A
#
# COMPACT_ATOMS: atom_id res chain seq x y z
N MET A 1 -1.91 23.93 -7.40
CA MET A 1 -1.97 22.54 -6.87
C MET A 1 -3.23 21.89 -7.42
N LYS A 2 -3.15 20.75 -8.11
CA LYS A 2 -4.34 19.97 -8.48
C LYS A 2 -4.82 19.22 -7.24
N ASN A 3 -6.09 19.37 -6.88
CA ASN A 3 -6.69 18.58 -5.81
C ASN A 3 -6.61 17.09 -6.19
N LYS A 4 -6.07 16.28 -5.29
CA LYS A 4 -5.96 14.83 -5.46
C LYS A 4 -6.90 14.15 -4.47
N THR A 5 -7.75 13.28 -5.01
CA THR A 5 -8.71 12.49 -4.21
C THR A 5 -8.34 11.02 -4.35
N TYR A 6 -8.33 10.29 -3.24
CA TYR A 6 -8.08 8.85 -3.23
C TYR A 6 -8.87 8.18 -2.09
N PRO A 7 -9.32 6.92 -2.29
CA PRO A 7 -10.09 6.20 -1.27
C PRO A 7 -9.21 5.88 -0.05
N LEU A 8 -9.73 6.18 1.15
CA LEU A 8 -9.04 5.89 2.41
C LEU A 8 -9.45 4.55 3.06
N GLY A 9 -10.58 3.96 2.65
CA GLY A 9 -11.12 2.76 3.31
C GLY A 9 -10.13 1.61 3.39
N GLY A 10 -9.52 1.22 2.26
CA GLY A 10 -8.51 0.16 2.22
C GLY A 10 -7.26 0.48 3.06
N ILE A 11 -6.81 1.74 3.03
CA ILE A 11 -5.66 2.22 3.80
C ILE A 11 -5.92 2.09 5.30
N VAL A 12 -7.09 2.50 5.78
CA VAL A 12 -7.47 2.43 7.20
C VAL A 12 -7.56 0.96 7.68
N ILE A 13 -8.10 0.07 6.86
CA ILE A 13 -8.16 -1.37 7.18
C ILE A 13 -6.74 -1.95 7.32
N ILE A 14 -5.85 -1.65 6.37
CA ILE A 14 -4.45 -2.09 6.40
C ILE A 14 -3.74 -1.55 7.64
N ASP A 15 -3.90 -0.27 7.98
CA ASP A 15 -3.30 0.34 9.17
C ASP A 15 -3.79 -0.32 10.47
N LYS A 16 -5.10 -0.61 10.58
CA LYS A 16 -5.67 -1.30 11.73
C LYS A 16 -5.09 -2.71 11.89
N VAL A 17 -5.09 -3.50 10.82
CA VAL A 17 -4.56 -4.88 10.83
C VAL A 17 -3.07 -4.89 11.14
N GLU A 18 -2.31 -3.93 10.62
CA GLU A 18 -0.90 -3.81 10.93
C GLU A 18 -0.65 -3.46 12.41
N LYS A 19 -1.41 -2.52 12.98
CA LYS A 19 -1.29 -2.14 14.40
C LYS A 19 -1.63 -3.28 15.35
N GLU A 20 -2.65 -4.06 15.01
CA GLU A 20 -3.16 -5.12 15.88
C GLU A 20 -2.33 -6.40 15.77
N PHE A 21 -1.86 -6.74 14.57
CA PHE A 21 -1.24 -8.04 14.31
C PHE A 21 0.21 -7.97 13.84
N GLY A 22 0.70 -6.82 13.38
CA GLY A 22 1.99 -6.73 12.68
C GLY A 22 2.04 -7.66 11.46
N LEU A 23 0.90 -7.75 10.75
CA LEU A 23 0.63 -8.82 9.77
C LEU A 23 1.67 -8.87 8.66
N PHE A 24 1.98 -7.72 8.05
CA PHE A 24 2.82 -7.72 6.85
C PHE A 24 4.27 -8.12 7.17
N PRO A 25 4.94 -7.55 8.19
CA PRO A 25 6.26 -8.02 8.61
C PRO A 25 6.28 -9.50 9.00
N LYS A 26 5.24 -10.00 9.68
CA LYS A 26 5.18 -11.42 10.09
C LYS A 26 5.11 -12.38 8.90
N ILE A 27 4.34 -12.05 7.86
CA ILE A 27 4.19 -12.91 6.67
C ILE A 27 5.37 -12.74 5.71
N PHE A 28 5.81 -11.50 5.49
CA PHE A 28 6.67 -11.14 4.36
C PHE A 28 8.09 -10.71 4.75
N GLY A 29 8.40 -10.63 6.05
CA GLY A 29 9.68 -10.11 6.56
C GLY A 29 10.92 -10.87 6.08
N GLY A 30 10.79 -12.16 5.75
CA GLY A 30 11.90 -12.97 5.21
C GLY A 30 12.03 -12.96 3.69
N ILE A 31 11.08 -12.37 2.95
CA ILE A 31 10.99 -12.50 1.49
C ILE A 31 11.63 -11.29 0.79
N GLY A 32 11.55 -10.10 1.38
CA GLY A 32 11.97 -8.86 0.73
C GLY A 32 13.48 -8.68 0.55
N GLY A 33 14.31 -9.43 1.27
CA GLY A 33 15.78 -9.27 1.26
C GLY A 33 16.19 -7.81 1.51
N ASN A 34 16.97 -7.24 0.58
CA ASN A 34 17.48 -5.86 0.67
C ASN A 34 16.56 -4.80 0.03
N MET A 35 15.33 -5.16 -0.37
CA MET A 35 14.42 -4.21 -1.01
C MET A 35 13.80 -3.27 0.04
N LYS A 36 14.19 -1.99 0.00
CA LYS A 36 13.79 -0.91 0.94
C LYS A 36 12.27 -0.79 1.15
N ASP A 37 11.48 -0.95 0.09
CA ASP A 37 10.03 -0.71 0.10
C ASP A 37 9.18 -1.95 -0.18
N PHE A 38 9.73 -3.16 0.02
CA PHE A 38 8.99 -4.40 -0.29
C PHE A 38 7.65 -4.48 0.44
N ILE A 39 7.66 -4.33 1.77
CA ILE A 39 6.44 -4.36 2.59
C ILE A 39 5.46 -3.25 2.20
N PRO A 40 5.88 -1.97 2.07
CA PRO A 40 5.02 -0.92 1.52
C PRO A 40 4.39 -1.25 0.16
N LEU A 41 5.14 -1.82 -0.79
CA LEU A 41 4.63 -2.19 -2.11
C LEU A 41 3.59 -3.32 -2.03
N VAL A 42 3.79 -4.30 -1.15
CA VAL A 42 2.76 -5.33 -0.87
C VAL A 42 1.49 -4.67 -0.34
N LYS A 43 1.60 -3.69 0.57
CA LYS A 43 0.44 -2.93 1.08
C LYS A 43 -0.28 -2.16 -0.03
N VAL A 44 0.44 -1.59 -1.01
CA VAL A 44 -0.16 -0.95 -2.21
C VAL A 44 -0.97 -1.96 -3.02
N HIS A 45 -0.46 -3.17 -3.24
CA HIS A 45 -1.18 -4.22 -3.95
C HIS A 45 -2.43 -4.69 -3.21
N VAL A 46 -2.36 -4.84 -1.89
CA VAL A 46 -3.53 -5.18 -1.06
C VAL A 46 -4.56 -4.05 -1.08
N ASN A 47 -4.13 -2.79 -0.95
CA ASN A 47 -5.03 -1.64 -1.05
C ASN A 47 -5.71 -1.58 -2.43
N ASN A 48 -4.97 -1.88 -3.50
CA ASN A 48 -5.56 -1.99 -4.84
C ASN A 48 -6.68 -3.03 -4.86
N ARG A 49 -6.44 -4.22 -4.30
CA ARG A 49 -7.46 -5.28 -4.23
C ARG A 49 -8.69 -4.89 -3.41
N LEU A 50 -8.51 -4.10 -2.35
CA LEU A 50 -9.59 -3.62 -1.49
C LEU A 50 -10.38 -2.42 -2.07
N THR A 51 -9.92 -1.83 -3.18
CA THR A 51 -10.50 -0.61 -3.74
C THR A 51 -10.90 -0.80 -5.20
N HIS A 52 -10.04 -0.44 -6.16
CA HIS A 52 -10.36 -0.44 -7.59
C HIS A 52 -9.98 -1.74 -8.31
N SER A 53 -9.13 -2.57 -7.70
CA SER A 53 -8.65 -3.85 -8.21
C SER A 53 -8.17 -3.79 -9.68
N VAL A 54 -7.49 -2.70 -10.04
CA VAL A 54 -6.93 -2.52 -11.39
C VAL A 54 -5.72 -3.43 -11.62
N ALA A 55 -5.33 -3.59 -12.88
CA ALA A 55 -4.11 -4.34 -13.20
C ALA A 55 -2.86 -3.63 -12.63
N THR A 56 -1.81 -4.40 -12.30
CA THR A 56 -0.58 -3.89 -11.67
C THR A 56 0.01 -2.67 -12.37
N HIS A 57 0.12 -2.71 -13.71
CA HIS A 57 0.69 -1.61 -14.49
C HIS A 57 -0.17 -0.32 -14.47
N GLN A 58 -1.43 -0.41 -14.05
CA GLN A 58 -2.33 0.74 -13.93
C GLN A 58 -2.30 1.37 -12.54
N ILE A 59 -1.77 0.69 -11.53
CA ILE A 59 -1.73 1.18 -10.14
C ILE A 59 -1.09 2.58 -10.06
N LEU A 60 0.03 2.80 -10.74
CA LEU A 60 0.72 4.11 -10.76
C LEU A 60 -0.07 5.22 -11.46
N LYS A 61 -1.03 4.87 -12.32
CA LYS A 61 -1.93 5.81 -13.00
C LYS A 61 -3.21 6.06 -12.22
N THR A 62 -3.66 5.07 -11.46
CA THR A 62 -4.91 5.09 -10.69
C THR A 62 -4.74 5.77 -9.34
N TYR A 63 -3.63 5.51 -8.64
CA TYR A 63 -3.41 6.04 -7.29
C TYR A 63 -2.39 7.17 -7.32
N PRO A 64 -2.69 8.32 -6.69
CA PRO A 64 -1.69 9.35 -6.51
C PRO A 64 -0.59 8.90 -5.54
N ILE A 65 0.62 9.44 -5.69
CA ILE A 65 1.77 9.11 -4.82
C ILE A 65 1.46 9.34 -3.34
N GLU A 66 0.62 10.33 -3.01
CA GLU A 66 0.17 10.62 -1.65
C GLU A 66 -0.54 9.43 -1.00
N ALA A 67 -1.31 8.65 -1.78
CA ALA A 67 -1.96 7.44 -1.29
C ALA A 67 -0.94 6.33 -0.99
N MET A 68 0.12 6.22 -1.80
CA MET A 68 1.19 5.24 -1.61
C MET A 68 2.06 5.60 -0.41
N ASN A 69 2.31 6.89 -0.20
CA ASN A 69 3.04 7.40 0.96
C ASN A 69 2.32 7.07 2.27
N LYS A 70 0.97 7.09 2.28
CA LYS A 70 0.17 6.64 3.43
C LYS A 70 0.34 5.15 3.74
N LEU A 71 0.75 4.35 2.76
CA LEU A 71 1.06 2.92 2.91
C LEU A 71 2.54 2.65 3.20
N GLY A 72 3.35 3.71 3.34
CA GLY A 72 4.74 3.65 3.77
C GLY A 72 5.77 3.60 2.63
N VAL A 73 5.35 3.78 1.37
CA VAL A 73 6.29 3.90 0.24
C VAL A 73 7.06 5.21 0.41
N LYS A 74 8.39 5.15 0.42
CA LYS A 74 9.26 6.33 0.49
C LYS A 74 9.86 6.61 -0.89
N GLU A 75 9.97 7.89 -1.25
CA GLU A 75 10.83 8.31 -2.36
C GLU A 75 12.31 7.96 -2.09
#